data_AF-A0A3B3S0E0-F1
#
_entry.id   AF-A0A3B3S0E0-F1
#
_cell.length_a   1.000
_cell.length_b   1.000
_cell.length_c   1.000
_cell.angle_alpha   90.00
_cell.angle_beta   90.00
_cell.angle_gamma   90.00
#
_symmetry.space_group_name_H-M   'P 1'
#
loop_
_entity.id
_entity.type
_entity.pdbx_description
1 polymer ?
#
loop_
_entity_poly.entity_id
_entity_poly.type
_entity_poly.pdbx_seq_one_letter_code
_entity_poly.pdbx_strand_id
1 'polypeptide(L)'
;MDWNLRRMDSELREINPDLLQPSKSFKKSSSATVTLNVGGYLYATQRQTLARHPGSLLEEVASGKRPVQHVDSMGNAFIDRDGPVFRHILNFLRLGELLLPEDFKEAELLKREAQFYRLDDLAQAVADWEQRQAAQQETAFLEVTDSHERSQGLKVYCSDPTFIEAVKGRLVQVSKSRLDSFPEEFEVSSNIIQFRHFIKSEMGSRLVLKEDSTFLCKLECLKLEIVLLALKGGYRVLTNLDSSRGSVVQCEALHFVK
;
A
#
# COMPACT_ATOMS: atom_id res chain seq x y z
N MET A 1 63.43 60.27 -2.35
CA MET A 1 62.00 60.04 -2.02
C MET A 1 61.95 58.97 -0.95
N ASP A 2 62.15 59.35 0.32
CA ASP A 2 62.46 58.41 1.41
C ASP A 2 61.22 58.03 2.25
N TRP A 3 60.03 58.38 1.75
CA TRP A 3 58.77 58.41 2.51
C TRP A 3 57.89 57.18 2.21
N ASN A 4 58.43 55.97 2.40
CA ASN A 4 57.60 54.76 2.44
C ASN A 4 58.18 53.57 3.22
N LEU A 5 59.50 53.34 3.23
CA LEU A 5 60.04 52.13 3.90
C LEU A 5 59.79 52.11 5.42
N ARG A 6 60.07 53.20 6.14
CA ARG A 6 59.91 53.24 7.62
C ARG A 6 58.47 53.10 8.08
N ARG A 7 57.50 53.49 7.26
CA ARG A 7 56.07 53.34 7.55
C ARG A 7 55.64 51.89 7.40
N MET A 8 56.06 51.26 6.30
CA MET A 8 55.79 49.85 6.01
C MET A 8 56.46 48.92 7.04
N ASP A 9 57.69 49.22 7.47
CA ASP A 9 58.38 48.48 8.56
C ASP A 9 57.71 48.64 9.93
N SER A 10 57.00 49.74 10.17
CA SER A 10 56.21 49.94 11.40
C SER A 10 54.90 49.15 11.34
N GLU A 11 54.18 49.26 10.21
CA GLU A 11 52.92 48.55 9.97
C GLU A 11 53.14 47.01 9.98
N LEU A 12 54.26 46.50 9.44
CA LEU A 12 54.63 45.08 9.50
C LEU A 12 54.93 44.56 10.92
N ARG A 13 55.34 45.44 11.86
CA ARG A 13 55.57 45.07 13.27
C ARG A 13 54.30 45.10 14.12
N GLU A 14 53.24 45.74 13.63
CA GLU A 14 51.91 45.78 14.28
C GLU A 14 50.97 44.67 13.78
N ILE A 15 51.38 43.87 12.77
CA ILE A 15 50.63 42.68 12.36
C ILE A 15 50.63 41.67 13.52
N ASN A 16 49.44 41.39 14.06
CA ASN A 16 49.26 40.38 15.09
C ASN A 16 49.82 39.02 14.60
N PRO A 17 50.80 38.40 15.30
CA PRO A 17 51.40 37.13 14.87
C PRO A 17 50.41 35.95 14.81
N ASP A 18 49.23 36.06 15.42
CA ASP A 18 48.13 35.09 15.24
C ASP A 18 47.61 35.05 13.79
N LEU A 19 47.78 36.11 12.99
CA LEU A 19 47.40 36.15 11.57
C LEU A 19 48.40 35.43 10.65
N LEU A 20 49.64 35.20 11.15
CA LEU A 20 50.70 34.46 10.45
C LEU A 20 50.78 32.99 10.88
N GLN A 21 50.03 32.58 11.90
CA GLN A 21 49.85 31.17 12.20
C GLN A 21 49.02 30.52 11.07
N PRO A 22 49.41 29.34 10.55
CA PRO A 22 48.53 28.59 9.67
C PRO A 22 47.22 28.37 10.41
N SER A 23 46.11 28.79 9.79
CA SER A 23 44.80 28.87 10.46
C SER A 23 44.55 27.58 11.22
N LYS A 24 44.44 27.67 12.56
CA LYS A 24 44.13 26.54 13.44
C LYS A 24 42.96 25.83 12.78
N SER A 25 43.20 24.62 12.31
CA SER A 25 42.28 23.97 11.38
C SER A 25 40.91 23.98 12.04
N PHE A 26 39.97 24.72 11.44
CA PHE A 26 38.57 24.53 11.75
C PHE A 26 38.36 23.04 11.53
N LYS A 27 38.16 22.29 12.63
CA LYS A 27 37.84 20.86 12.57
C LYS A 27 36.67 20.79 11.61
N LYS A 28 36.94 20.33 10.39
CA LYS A 28 36.01 20.43 9.26
C LYS A 28 34.72 19.83 9.77
N SER A 29 33.71 20.66 10.02
CA SER A 29 32.48 20.23 10.67
C SER A 29 32.00 19.04 9.86
N SER A 30 31.90 17.88 10.52
CA SER A 30 31.60 16.63 9.85
C SER A 30 30.35 16.87 9.04
N SER A 31 30.47 16.82 7.70
CA SER A 31 29.40 17.31 6.83
C SER A 31 28.13 16.58 7.24
N ALA A 32 27.15 17.36 7.73
CA ALA A 32 25.95 16.79 8.34
C ALA A 32 25.25 15.87 7.33
N THR A 33 25.33 16.24 6.06
CA THR A 33 24.98 15.44 4.89
C THR A 33 26.15 14.59 4.39
N VAL A 34 25.84 13.38 3.95
CA VAL A 34 26.69 12.44 3.22
C VAL A 34 25.94 11.99 1.96
N THR A 35 26.69 11.78 0.88
CA THR A 35 26.17 11.24 -0.39
C THR A 35 26.72 9.83 -0.59
N LEU A 36 25.82 8.91 -0.94
CA LEU A 36 26.12 7.53 -1.30
C LEU A 36 25.76 7.31 -2.78
N ASN A 37 26.49 6.45 -3.46
CA ASN A 37 26.15 5.97 -4.79
C ASN A 37 25.81 4.47 -4.68
N VAL A 38 24.53 4.11 -4.87
CA VAL A 38 24.04 2.73 -4.72
C VAL A 38 23.61 2.23 -6.10
N GLY A 39 24.40 1.36 -6.71
CA GLY A 39 24.11 0.82 -8.05
C GLY A 39 23.96 1.88 -9.15
N GLY A 40 24.62 3.04 -9.01
CA GLY A 40 24.47 4.21 -9.90
C GLY A 40 23.48 5.27 -9.40
N TYR A 41 22.70 5.00 -8.35
CA TYR A 41 21.72 5.94 -7.80
C TYR A 41 22.33 6.77 -6.67
N LEU A 42 22.32 8.09 -6.83
CA LEU A 42 22.85 9.03 -5.84
C LEU A 42 21.82 9.33 -4.74
N TYR A 43 22.17 8.99 -3.50
CA TYR A 43 21.38 9.24 -2.30
C TYR A 43 22.10 10.20 -1.37
N ALA A 44 21.53 11.40 -1.21
CA ALA A 44 21.95 12.35 -0.17
C ALA A 44 21.10 12.15 1.11
N THR A 45 21.77 12.05 2.26
CA THR A 45 21.11 11.91 3.56
C THR A 45 21.98 12.44 4.69
N GLN A 46 21.45 12.53 5.91
CA GLN A 46 22.25 12.94 7.07
C GLN A 46 23.07 11.76 7.62
N ARG A 47 24.29 12.05 8.09
CA ARG A 47 25.20 11.05 8.67
C ARG A 47 24.58 10.34 9.89
N GLN A 48 23.76 11.05 10.68
CA GLN A 48 22.98 10.49 11.78
C GLN A 48 21.90 9.50 11.36
N THR A 49 21.32 9.65 10.16
CA THR A 49 20.31 8.71 9.62
C THR A 49 20.93 7.35 9.34
N LEU A 50 22.11 7.32 8.71
CA LEU A 50 22.84 6.08 8.44
C LEU A 50 23.36 5.42 9.74
N ALA A 51 23.71 6.21 10.75
CA ALA A 51 24.19 5.71 12.04
C ALA A 51 23.08 5.25 13.01
N ARG A 52 21.80 5.26 12.59
CA ARG A 52 20.66 4.99 13.49
C ARG A 52 20.59 3.55 14.00
N HIS A 53 21.10 2.57 13.24
CA HIS A 53 21.22 1.17 13.67
C HIS A 53 22.70 0.84 13.88
N PRO A 54 23.18 0.76 15.13
CA PRO A 54 24.57 0.39 15.46
C PRO A 54 24.95 -0.97 14.88
N GLY A 55 26.15 -1.12 14.34
CA GLY A 55 26.60 -2.37 13.73
C GLY A 55 26.05 -2.65 12.32
N SER A 56 25.08 -1.87 11.83
CA SER A 56 24.70 -1.92 10.42
C SER A 56 25.88 -1.54 9.51
N LEU A 57 25.88 -2.01 8.27
CA LEU A 57 26.88 -1.65 7.26
C LEU A 57 26.89 -0.13 7.03
N LEU A 58 25.73 0.50 7.12
CA LEU A 58 25.54 1.94 6.92
C LEU A 58 26.09 2.78 8.07
N GLU A 59 26.07 2.29 9.32
CA GLU A 59 26.76 2.94 10.45
C GLU A 59 28.28 2.93 10.26
N GLU A 60 28.86 1.83 9.78
CA GLU A 60 30.30 1.77 9.53
C GLU A 60 30.74 2.72 8.39
N VAL A 61 29.90 2.90 7.36
CA VAL A 61 30.10 3.89 6.29
C VAL A 61 29.94 5.32 6.83
N ALA A 62 28.96 5.56 7.70
CA ALA A 62 28.70 6.87 8.30
C ALA A 62 29.81 7.30 9.26
N SER A 63 30.37 6.36 10.02
CA SER A 63 31.47 6.58 10.97
C SER A 63 32.86 6.55 10.31
N GLY A 64 32.98 6.03 9.08
CA GLY A 64 34.25 5.83 8.40
C GLY A 64 35.07 4.66 8.94
N LYS A 65 34.48 3.80 9.79
CA LYS A 65 35.10 2.56 10.27
C LYS A 65 35.28 1.53 9.15
N ARG A 66 34.37 1.52 8.18
CA ARG A 66 34.51 0.68 6.98
C ARG A 66 35.49 1.34 6.03
N PRO A 67 36.56 0.66 5.58
CA PRO A 67 37.29 1.09 4.40
C PRO A 67 36.31 1.10 3.24
N VAL A 68 36.03 2.28 2.68
CA VAL A 68 35.20 2.41 1.49
C VAL A 68 35.98 1.81 0.33
N GLN A 69 35.68 0.55 -0.01
CA GLN A 69 36.45 -0.24 -0.98
C GLN A 69 36.45 0.39 -2.37
N HIS A 70 35.34 1.06 -2.72
CA HIS A 70 35.17 1.76 -3.99
C HIS A 70 34.50 3.12 -3.76
N VAL A 71 35.04 4.15 -4.41
CA VAL A 71 34.41 5.46 -4.55
C VAL A 71 34.04 5.67 -6.02
N ASP A 72 32.99 6.42 -6.28
CA ASP A 72 32.65 6.83 -7.66
C ASP A 72 33.57 7.96 -8.18
N SER A 73 33.37 8.35 -9.43
CA SER A 73 34.13 9.43 -10.09
C SER A 73 33.96 10.81 -9.42
N MET A 74 32.99 10.97 -8.52
CA MET A 74 32.74 12.19 -7.74
C MET A 74 33.26 12.08 -6.30
N GLY A 75 33.84 10.94 -5.91
CA GLY A 75 34.34 10.67 -4.56
C GLY A 75 33.27 10.26 -3.55
N ASN A 76 32.04 9.94 -3.99
CA ASN A 76 31.02 9.38 -3.10
C ASN A 76 31.34 7.91 -2.79
N ALA A 77 30.91 7.42 -1.62
CA ALA A 77 31.03 5.99 -1.30
C ALA A 77 30.12 5.17 -2.23
N PHE A 78 30.71 4.23 -2.97
CA PHE A 78 29.99 3.36 -3.89
C PHE A 78 29.59 2.04 -3.22
N ILE A 79 28.36 1.61 -3.47
CA ILE A 79 27.76 0.37 -2.97
C ILE A 79 27.12 -0.34 -4.16
N ASP A 80 27.67 -1.49 -4.55
CA ASP A 80 27.20 -2.28 -5.69
C ASP A 80 25.97 -3.13 -5.31
N ARG A 81 24.82 -2.45 -5.16
CA ARG A 81 23.52 -3.00 -4.72
C ARG A 81 22.37 -2.30 -5.44
N ASP A 82 21.15 -2.80 -5.25
CA ASP A 82 19.96 -2.22 -5.89
C ASP A 82 19.67 -0.79 -5.40
N GLY A 83 19.78 0.16 -6.33
CA GLY A 83 19.54 1.57 -6.09
C GLY A 83 18.07 1.92 -5.83
N PRO A 84 17.10 1.48 -6.66
CA PRO A 84 15.68 1.73 -6.43
C PRO A 84 15.16 1.28 -5.05
N VAL A 85 15.46 0.04 -4.65
CA VAL A 85 15.02 -0.56 -3.38
C VAL A 85 15.67 0.13 -2.17
N PHE A 86 16.89 0.66 -2.32
CA PHE A 86 17.56 1.44 -1.26
C PHE A 86 16.74 2.64 -0.75
N ARG A 87 15.82 3.18 -1.56
CA ARG A 87 14.86 4.22 -1.11
C ARG A 87 14.07 3.78 0.12
N HIS A 88 13.63 2.52 0.17
CA HIS A 88 12.82 1.98 1.26
C HIS A 88 13.65 1.77 2.52
N ILE A 89 14.87 1.25 2.39
CA ILE A 89 15.86 1.18 3.47
C ILE A 89 16.13 2.56 4.06
N LEU A 90 16.39 3.55 3.20
CA LEU A 90 16.68 4.91 3.66
C LEU A 90 15.49 5.57 4.35
N ASN A 91 14.27 5.27 3.93
CA ASN A 91 13.05 5.74 4.60
C ASN A 91 12.82 5.03 5.94
N PHE A 92 13.08 3.73 6.05
CA PHE A 92 13.06 3.01 7.33
C PHE A 92 14.02 3.66 8.33
N LEU A 93 15.26 3.98 7.92
CA LEU A 93 16.22 4.69 8.76
C LEU A 93 15.78 6.11 9.17
N ARG A 94 14.91 6.77 8.39
CA ARG A 94 14.37 8.11 8.70
C ARG A 94 13.20 8.05 9.66
N LEU A 95 12.30 7.08 9.49
CA LEU A 95 11.04 7.01 10.23
C LEU A 95 11.14 6.09 11.45
N GLY A 96 11.83 4.96 11.33
CA GLY A 96 11.84 3.87 12.31
C GLY A 96 10.76 2.81 12.07
N GLU A 97 10.03 2.91 10.95
CA GLU A 97 8.95 2.01 10.56
C GLU A 97 9.01 1.68 9.06
N LEU A 98 8.40 0.56 8.67
CA LEU A 98 8.32 0.11 7.28
C LEU A 98 7.07 0.67 6.60
N LEU A 99 7.26 1.59 5.65
CA LEU A 99 6.19 2.09 4.79
C LEU A 99 6.43 1.65 3.33
N LEU A 100 5.47 0.90 2.79
CA LEU A 100 5.46 0.36 1.44
C LEU A 100 4.14 0.73 0.73
N PRO A 101 4.13 0.91 -0.61
CA PRO A 101 2.91 0.95 -1.39
C PRO A 101 2.03 -0.30 -1.18
N GLU A 102 0.71 -0.16 -1.33
CA GLU A 102 -0.24 -1.28 -1.22
C GLU A 102 0.04 -2.40 -2.24
N ASP A 103 0.56 -2.05 -3.41
CA ASP A 103 0.87 -2.98 -4.51
C ASP A 103 2.36 -3.36 -4.61
N PHE A 104 3.15 -3.16 -3.55
CA PHE A 104 4.60 -3.39 -3.56
C PHE A 104 4.96 -4.87 -3.80
N LYS A 105 5.67 -5.15 -4.91
CA LYS A 105 5.96 -6.53 -5.37
C LYS A 105 7.37 -7.02 -5.06
N GLU A 106 8.22 -6.16 -4.51
CA GLU A 106 9.66 -6.39 -4.36
C GLU A 106 10.05 -6.69 -2.90
N ALA A 107 9.13 -7.23 -2.11
CA ALA A 107 9.31 -7.52 -0.68
C ALA A 107 10.51 -8.44 -0.40
N GLU A 108 10.61 -9.58 -1.07
CA GLU A 108 11.74 -10.50 -0.96
C GLU A 108 13.08 -9.86 -1.38
N LEU A 109 13.08 -8.93 -2.36
CA LEU A 109 14.27 -8.18 -2.74
C LEU A 109 14.68 -7.19 -1.64
N LEU A 110 13.73 -6.40 -1.13
CA LEU A 110 13.94 -5.48 -0.01
C LEU A 110 14.45 -6.20 1.25
N LYS A 111 13.94 -7.40 1.53
CA LYS A 111 14.38 -8.27 2.63
C LYS A 111 15.83 -8.70 2.49
N ARG A 112 16.26 -9.10 1.28
CA ARG A 112 17.65 -9.44 0.96
C ARG A 112 18.58 -8.24 1.05
N GLU A 113 18.14 -7.06 0.61
CA GLU A 113 18.91 -5.83 0.80
C GLU A 113 19.03 -5.48 2.29
N ALA A 114 17.95 -5.56 3.07
CA ALA A 114 17.98 -5.33 4.52
C ALA A 114 18.98 -6.25 5.24
N GLN A 115 19.03 -7.53 4.87
CA GLN A 115 20.04 -8.49 5.34
C GLN A 115 21.46 -8.09 4.93
N PHE A 116 21.69 -7.67 3.67
CA PHE A 116 22.99 -7.18 3.21
C PHE A 116 23.48 -5.97 4.01
N TYR A 117 22.60 -5.02 4.33
CA TYR A 117 22.92 -3.86 5.16
C TYR A 117 23.01 -4.17 6.66
N ARG A 118 22.71 -5.40 7.09
CA ARG A 118 22.58 -5.84 8.49
C ARG A 118 21.59 -4.97 9.27
N LEU A 119 20.37 -4.90 8.74
CA LEU A 119 19.21 -4.22 9.34
C LEU A 119 18.15 -5.27 9.68
N ASP A 120 18.42 -6.05 10.73
CA ASP A 120 17.58 -7.19 11.11
C ASP A 120 16.14 -6.76 11.46
N ASP A 121 15.97 -5.61 12.11
CA ASP A 121 14.66 -4.99 12.39
C ASP A 121 13.84 -4.76 11.11
N LEU A 122 14.48 -4.32 10.03
CA LEU A 122 13.84 -4.10 8.74
C LEU A 122 13.54 -5.44 8.04
N ALA A 123 14.46 -6.40 8.09
CA ALA A 123 14.24 -7.73 7.51
C ALA A 123 13.06 -8.45 8.18
N GLN A 124 12.90 -8.31 9.50
CA GLN A 124 11.75 -8.80 10.24
C GLN A 124 10.48 -8.02 9.89
N ALA A 125 10.52 -6.68 9.87
CA ALA A 125 9.36 -5.86 9.52
C ALA A 125 8.81 -6.19 8.11
N VAL A 126 9.68 -6.51 7.15
CA VAL A 126 9.28 -6.97 5.81
C VAL A 126 8.64 -8.35 5.87
N ALA A 127 9.22 -9.30 6.62
CA ALA A 127 8.62 -10.63 6.79
C ALA A 127 7.22 -10.56 7.43
N ASP A 128 7.03 -9.72 8.44
CA ASP A 128 5.72 -9.51 9.06
C ASP A 128 4.74 -8.83 8.08
N TRP A 129 5.22 -7.92 7.22
CA TRP A 129 4.40 -7.30 6.17
C TRP A 129 3.95 -8.34 5.14
N GLU A 130 4.84 -9.21 4.68
CA GLU A 130 4.51 -10.33 3.78
C GLU A 130 3.45 -11.25 4.40
N GLN A 131 3.59 -11.59 5.68
CA GLN A 131 2.59 -12.40 6.40
C GLN A 131 1.22 -11.71 6.51
N ARG A 132 1.18 -10.40 6.79
CA ARG A 132 -0.08 -9.64 6.83
C ARG A 132 -0.74 -9.58 5.45
N GLN A 133 0.03 -9.41 4.38
CA GLN A 133 -0.48 -9.44 3.01
C GLN A 133 -1.02 -10.83 2.63
N ALA A 134 -0.32 -11.90 3.00
CA ALA A 134 -0.77 -13.27 2.78
C ALA A 134 -2.06 -13.60 3.57
N ALA A 135 -2.19 -13.12 4.81
CA ALA A 135 -3.41 -13.26 5.61
C ALA A 135 -4.59 -12.42 5.05
N GLN A 136 -4.32 -11.28 4.41
CA GLN A 136 -5.33 -10.52 3.67
C GLN A 136 -5.71 -11.17 2.33
N GLN A 137 -4.91 -12.14 1.85
CA GLN A 137 -5.19 -13.00 0.71
C GLN A 137 -5.82 -14.36 1.11
N GLU A 138 -6.49 -14.45 2.27
CA GLU A 138 -7.37 -15.58 2.54
C GLU A 138 -8.43 -15.71 1.44
N THR A 139 -8.57 -16.91 0.87
CA THR A 139 -9.45 -17.19 -0.26
C THR A 139 -10.88 -16.77 0.06
N ALA A 140 -11.41 -15.79 -0.65
CA ALA A 140 -12.72 -15.26 -0.32
C ALA A 140 -13.82 -16.14 -0.92
N PHE A 141 -14.72 -16.63 -0.07
CA PHE A 141 -15.86 -17.44 -0.47
C PHE A 141 -17.12 -16.56 -0.57
N LEU A 142 -17.87 -16.74 -1.66
CA LEU A 142 -19.14 -16.07 -1.92
C LEU A 142 -20.20 -17.12 -2.26
N GLU A 143 -21.33 -17.07 -1.58
CA GLU A 143 -22.53 -17.86 -1.86
C GLU A 143 -23.70 -16.91 -2.17
N VAL A 144 -24.45 -17.24 -3.23
CA VAL A 144 -25.69 -16.55 -3.61
C VAL A 144 -26.82 -17.59 -3.66
N THR A 145 -27.73 -17.55 -2.70
CA THR A 145 -28.85 -18.49 -2.53
C THR A 145 -30.19 -17.78 -2.85
N ASP A 146 -31.05 -18.42 -3.64
CA ASP A 146 -32.39 -17.95 -4.02
C ASP A 146 -33.45 -18.89 -3.42
N SER A 147 -34.05 -18.51 -2.30
CA SER A 147 -35.08 -19.32 -1.67
C SER A 147 -36.44 -19.15 -2.35
N HIS A 148 -37.16 -20.26 -2.46
CA HIS A 148 -38.58 -20.25 -2.83
C HIS A 148 -39.49 -19.81 -1.67
N GLU A 149 -38.98 -19.77 -0.44
CA GLU A 149 -39.71 -19.27 0.72
C GLU A 149 -39.68 -17.73 0.79
N ARG A 150 -40.86 -17.10 0.84
CA ARG A 150 -41.00 -15.63 0.83
C ARG A 150 -40.29 -14.91 1.98
N SER A 151 -40.10 -15.59 3.12
CA SER A 151 -39.43 -15.07 4.32
C SER A 151 -37.90 -15.04 4.20
N GLN A 152 -37.32 -15.85 3.30
CA GLN A 152 -35.88 -16.05 3.16
C GLN A 152 -35.31 -15.28 1.96
N GLY A 153 -36.02 -15.29 0.83
CA GLY A 153 -35.69 -14.49 -0.36
C GLY A 153 -34.32 -14.78 -0.96
N LEU A 154 -33.65 -13.73 -1.47
CA LEU A 154 -32.25 -13.81 -1.90
C LEU A 154 -31.34 -13.63 -0.68
N LYS A 155 -30.31 -14.48 -0.58
CA LYS A 155 -29.26 -14.36 0.42
C LYS A 155 -27.90 -14.35 -0.28
N VAL A 156 -27.05 -13.39 0.10
CA VAL A 156 -25.67 -13.29 -0.37
C VAL A 156 -24.77 -13.37 0.86
N TYR A 157 -24.03 -14.47 0.99
CA TYR A 157 -22.97 -14.61 2.00
C TYR A 157 -21.61 -14.35 1.33
N CYS A 158 -20.76 -13.52 1.92
CA CYS A 158 -19.39 -13.34 1.46
C CYS A 158 -18.43 -13.19 2.65
N SER A 159 -17.24 -13.81 2.57
CA SER A 159 -16.18 -13.60 3.56
C SER A 159 -15.35 -12.34 3.32
N ASP A 160 -15.52 -11.67 2.17
CA ASP A 160 -14.87 -10.39 1.82
C ASP A 160 -15.78 -9.21 2.20
N PRO A 161 -15.47 -8.45 3.27
CA PRO A 161 -16.30 -7.33 3.71
C PRO A 161 -16.28 -6.16 2.70
N THR A 162 -15.24 -6.04 1.87
CA THR A 162 -15.17 -5.00 0.83
C THR A 162 -16.18 -5.26 -0.28
N PHE A 163 -16.43 -6.54 -0.60
CA PHE A 163 -17.47 -6.95 -1.53
C PHE A 163 -18.88 -6.63 -0.99
N ILE A 164 -19.14 -6.91 0.30
CA ILE A 164 -20.41 -6.61 0.96
C ILE A 164 -20.71 -5.10 0.93
N GLU A 165 -19.74 -4.25 1.29
CA GLU A 165 -19.93 -2.79 1.22
C GLU A 165 -20.05 -2.28 -0.24
N ALA A 166 -19.37 -2.89 -1.21
CA ALA A 166 -19.52 -2.54 -2.62
C ALA A 166 -20.94 -2.86 -3.16
N VAL A 167 -21.50 -4.01 -2.80
CA VAL A 167 -22.88 -4.39 -3.13
C VAL A 167 -23.87 -3.43 -2.47
N LYS A 168 -23.74 -3.21 -1.15
CA LYS A 168 -24.58 -2.28 -0.37
C LYS A 168 -24.55 -0.86 -0.95
N GLY A 169 -23.36 -0.35 -1.30
CA GLY A 169 -23.19 0.96 -1.93
C GLY A 169 -23.89 1.06 -3.29
N ARG A 170 -23.82 -0.01 -4.11
CA ARG A 170 -24.54 -0.10 -5.39
C ARG A 170 -26.05 -0.06 -5.21
N LEU A 171 -26.59 -0.88 -4.30
CA LEU A 171 -28.03 -0.93 -4.01
C LEU A 171 -28.56 0.44 -3.54
N VAL A 172 -27.83 1.11 -2.65
CA VAL A 172 -28.17 2.48 -2.18
C VAL A 172 -28.07 3.52 -3.30
N GLN A 173 -27.16 3.38 -4.25
CA GLN A 173 -27.07 4.27 -5.41
C GLN A 173 -28.23 4.06 -6.39
N VAL A 174 -28.63 2.81 -6.62
CA VAL A 174 -29.77 2.46 -7.49
C VAL A 174 -31.08 2.94 -6.86
N SER A 175 -31.28 2.77 -5.55
CA SER A 175 -32.51 3.26 -4.88
C SER A 175 -32.60 4.79 -4.90
N LYS A 176 -31.56 5.51 -4.44
CA LYS A 176 -31.52 6.99 -4.43
C LYS A 176 -31.69 7.65 -5.80
N SER A 177 -31.46 6.92 -6.90
CA SER A 177 -31.59 7.47 -8.25
C SER A 177 -32.91 7.11 -8.94
N ARG A 178 -33.76 6.26 -8.34
CA ARG A 178 -34.95 5.71 -9.02
C ARG A 178 -36.18 5.49 -8.13
N LEU A 179 -36.02 5.41 -6.80
CA LEU A 179 -37.00 4.88 -5.86
C LEU A 179 -36.96 5.63 -4.51
N ASP A 180 -37.73 6.71 -4.39
CA ASP A 180 -37.93 7.45 -3.13
C ASP A 180 -38.85 6.69 -2.14
N SER A 181 -38.51 5.44 -1.80
CA SER A 181 -39.05 4.63 -0.69
C SER A 181 -38.38 3.24 -0.66
N PHE A 182 -37.08 3.16 -0.38
CA PHE A 182 -36.39 1.87 -0.18
C PHE A 182 -35.71 1.69 1.21
N PRO A 183 -36.47 1.74 2.32
CA PRO A 183 -36.09 1.11 3.59
C PRO A 183 -36.92 -0.18 3.87
N GLU A 184 -36.40 -1.07 4.72
CA GLU A 184 -37.05 -2.29 5.28
C GLU A 184 -37.21 -3.55 4.36
N GLU A 185 -36.78 -3.53 3.09
CA GLU A 185 -36.83 -4.75 2.24
C GLU A 185 -35.62 -5.69 2.37
N PHE A 186 -34.51 -5.28 3.00
CA PHE A 186 -33.32 -6.10 3.17
C PHE A 186 -32.56 -5.80 4.48
N GLU A 187 -31.82 -6.79 4.96
CA GLU A 187 -30.90 -6.69 6.09
C GLU A 187 -29.45 -6.91 5.64
N VAL A 188 -28.53 -6.24 6.31
CA VAL A 188 -27.09 -6.41 6.12
C VAL A 188 -26.45 -6.69 7.49
N SER A 189 -25.76 -7.81 7.60
CA SER A 189 -24.80 -8.11 8.66
C SER A 189 -23.37 -8.04 8.10
N SER A 190 -22.35 -8.34 8.90
CA SER A 190 -20.94 -8.24 8.49
C SER A 190 -20.60 -9.05 7.22
N ASN A 191 -21.26 -10.20 7.04
CA ASN A 191 -20.95 -11.16 5.97
C ASN A 191 -22.17 -11.54 5.12
N ILE A 192 -23.38 -11.08 5.48
CA ILE A 192 -24.64 -11.50 4.83
C ILE A 192 -25.45 -10.28 4.41
N ILE A 193 -25.91 -10.27 3.16
CA ILE A 193 -27.02 -9.44 2.70
C ILE A 193 -28.22 -10.37 2.46
N GLN A 194 -29.33 -10.13 3.15
CA GLN A 194 -30.56 -10.91 3.00
C GLN A 194 -31.72 -9.99 2.61
N PHE A 195 -32.42 -10.34 1.53
CA PHE A 195 -33.57 -9.60 1.03
C PHE A 195 -34.86 -10.29 1.50
N ARG A 196 -35.60 -9.64 2.41
CA ARG A 196 -36.71 -10.26 3.17
C ARG A 196 -38.07 -10.21 2.49
N HIS A 197 -38.27 -9.31 1.51
CA HIS A 197 -39.58 -9.07 0.91
C HIS A 197 -39.53 -9.08 -0.62
N PHE A 198 -39.90 -10.21 -1.24
CA PHE A 198 -40.11 -10.29 -2.69
C PHE A 198 -41.46 -10.93 -3.05
N ILE A 199 -42.15 -10.30 -4.01
CA ILE A 199 -43.36 -10.87 -4.63
C ILE A 199 -42.94 -11.82 -5.76
N LYS A 200 -42.62 -13.07 -5.40
CA LYS A 200 -42.42 -14.16 -6.38
C LYS A 200 -43.78 -14.44 -7.07
N SER A 201 -43.89 -14.07 -8.35
CA SER A 201 -45.05 -14.35 -9.20
C SER A 201 -45.02 -15.81 -9.65
N GLU A 202 -46.18 -16.48 -9.70
CA GLU A 202 -46.31 -17.89 -10.13
C GLU A 202 -45.74 -18.17 -11.53
N MET A 203 -45.67 -17.14 -12.40
CA MET A 203 -45.11 -17.23 -13.76
C MET A 203 -43.73 -16.56 -13.90
N GLY A 204 -43.01 -16.35 -12.79
CA GLY A 204 -41.61 -15.89 -12.79
C GLY A 204 -41.37 -14.45 -13.26
N SER A 205 -42.41 -13.69 -13.64
CA SER A 205 -42.23 -12.31 -14.08
C SER A 205 -43.51 -11.47 -14.01
N ARG A 206 -43.48 -10.45 -13.16
CA ARG A 206 -44.17 -9.17 -13.43
C ARG A 206 -43.27 -8.01 -13.04
N LEU A 207 -42.95 -7.17 -14.02
CA LEU A 207 -42.68 -5.76 -13.76
C LEU A 207 -44.01 -5.16 -13.31
N VAL A 208 -44.04 -4.50 -12.16
CA VAL A 208 -45.13 -3.58 -11.83
C VAL A 208 -44.52 -2.20 -11.89
N LEU A 209 -44.84 -1.47 -12.96
CA LEU A 209 -44.71 -0.02 -12.99
C LEU A 209 -45.79 0.49 -12.04
N LYS A 210 -45.41 1.15 -10.95
CA LYS A 210 -46.38 1.89 -10.13
C LYS A 210 -46.85 3.13 -10.90
N GLU A 211 -47.97 3.72 -10.49
CA GLU A 211 -48.53 4.92 -11.13
C GLU A 211 -47.58 6.15 -11.06
N ASP A 212 -46.65 6.14 -10.10
CA ASP A 212 -45.56 7.12 -9.93
C ASP A 212 -44.33 6.88 -10.87
N SER A 213 -44.41 5.93 -11.79
CA SER A 213 -43.32 5.49 -12.69
C SER A 213 -42.10 4.84 -12.00
N THR A 214 -42.23 4.40 -10.75
CA THR A 214 -41.17 3.64 -10.06
C THR A 214 -41.10 2.18 -10.53
N PHE A 215 -39.87 1.64 -10.61
CA PHE A 215 -39.58 0.27 -11.04
C PHE A 215 -39.21 -0.64 -9.88
N LEU A 216 -39.97 -1.70 -9.62
CA LEU A 216 -39.52 -2.78 -8.73
C LEU A 216 -38.38 -3.58 -9.37
N CYS A 217 -37.25 -3.69 -8.65
CA CYS A 217 -36.11 -4.52 -9.08
C CYS A 217 -36.50 -6.00 -8.97
N LYS A 218 -36.37 -6.77 -10.06
CA LYS A 218 -36.63 -8.22 -10.02
C LYS A 218 -35.50 -8.93 -9.27
N LEU A 219 -35.88 -9.98 -8.54
CA LEU A 219 -34.98 -10.98 -7.95
C LEU A 219 -33.91 -11.47 -8.95
N GLU A 220 -34.32 -11.77 -10.18
CA GLU A 220 -33.46 -12.15 -11.30
C GLU A 220 -32.42 -11.09 -11.68
N CYS A 221 -32.81 -9.81 -11.73
CA CYS A 221 -31.94 -8.69 -12.09
C CYS A 221 -30.91 -8.43 -10.99
N LEU A 222 -31.37 -8.42 -9.73
CA LEU A 222 -30.51 -8.30 -8.56
C LEU A 222 -29.47 -9.41 -8.51
N LYS A 223 -29.88 -10.66 -8.66
CA LYS A 223 -28.99 -11.83 -8.70
C LYS A 223 -27.96 -11.73 -9.83
N LEU A 224 -28.38 -11.32 -11.03
CA LEU A 224 -27.46 -11.07 -12.14
C LEU A 224 -26.46 -9.94 -11.83
N GLU A 225 -26.89 -8.86 -11.18
CA GLU A 225 -26.00 -7.78 -10.76
C GLU A 225 -24.96 -8.25 -9.71
N ILE A 226 -25.37 -9.06 -8.72
CA ILE A 226 -24.44 -9.69 -7.77
C ILE A 226 -23.41 -10.59 -8.49
N VAL A 227 -23.86 -11.42 -9.43
CA VAL A 227 -22.96 -12.28 -10.25
C VAL A 227 -21.96 -11.42 -11.05
N LEU A 228 -22.41 -10.34 -11.68
CA LEU A 228 -21.53 -9.44 -12.45
C LEU A 228 -20.53 -8.68 -11.55
N LEU A 229 -20.97 -8.24 -10.36
CA LEU A 229 -20.10 -7.63 -9.35
C LEU A 229 -19.05 -8.63 -8.85
N ALA A 230 -19.43 -9.89 -8.61
CA ALA A 230 -18.52 -10.95 -8.19
C ALA A 230 -17.45 -11.21 -9.25
N LEU A 231 -17.85 -11.46 -10.50
CA LEU A 231 -16.92 -11.67 -11.61
C LEU A 231 -15.96 -10.49 -11.80
N LYS A 232 -16.48 -9.25 -11.70
CA LYS A 232 -15.64 -8.03 -11.75
C LYS A 232 -14.72 -7.88 -10.53
N GLY A 233 -15.13 -8.39 -9.37
CA GLY A 233 -14.34 -8.42 -8.14
C GLY A 233 -13.26 -9.51 -8.08
N GLY A 234 -13.10 -10.30 -9.15
CA GLY A 234 -12.11 -11.38 -9.26
C GLY A 234 -12.63 -12.77 -8.88
N TYR A 235 -13.89 -12.89 -8.45
CA TYR A 235 -14.48 -14.18 -8.09
C TYR A 235 -14.70 -15.08 -9.31
N ARG A 236 -14.48 -16.37 -9.12
CA ARG A 236 -14.70 -17.43 -10.10
C ARG A 236 -15.81 -18.35 -9.60
N VAL A 237 -16.78 -18.66 -10.46
CA VAL A 237 -17.82 -19.65 -10.15
C VAL A 237 -17.16 -21.01 -9.91
N LEU A 238 -17.41 -21.61 -8.75
CA LEU A 238 -17.00 -22.96 -8.39
C LEU A 238 -18.06 -23.99 -8.76
N THR A 239 -19.28 -23.78 -8.26
CA THR A 239 -20.39 -24.73 -8.43
C THR A 239 -21.72 -23.99 -8.54
N ASN A 240 -22.72 -24.71 -9.04
CA ASN A 240 -24.07 -24.25 -9.29
C ASN A 240 -25.01 -25.42 -8.92
N LEU A 241 -25.99 -25.16 -8.04
CA LEU A 241 -26.99 -26.13 -7.61
C LEU A 241 -28.35 -25.83 -8.25
N ASP A 242 -28.96 -26.92 -8.75
CA ASP A 242 -30.09 -26.97 -9.68
C ASP A 242 -29.94 -26.05 -10.92
N SER A 243 -29.24 -26.58 -11.92
CA SER A 243 -29.08 -25.97 -13.23
C SER A 243 -30.07 -26.50 -14.28
N SER A 244 -31.22 -27.06 -13.87
CA SER A 244 -32.21 -27.73 -14.74
C SER A 244 -32.73 -26.91 -15.94
N ARG A 245 -32.44 -25.60 -16.00
CA ARG A 245 -32.77 -24.70 -17.10
C ARG A 245 -31.57 -23.96 -17.73
N GLY A 246 -30.33 -24.29 -17.36
CA GLY A 246 -29.11 -23.79 -18.01
C GLY A 246 -28.78 -22.30 -17.84
N SER A 247 -29.54 -21.56 -17.04
CA SER A 247 -29.31 -20.13 -16.78
C SER A 247 -28.88 -19.89 -15.33
N VAL A 248 -27.74 -19.22 -15.13
CA VAL A 248 -27.20 -18.80 -13.81
C VAL A 248 -28.25 -18.05 -12.96
N VAL A 249 -29.16 -17.33 -13.62
CA VAL A 249 -30.23 -16.57 -12.98
C VAL A 249 -31.29 -17.48 -12.35
N GLN A 250 -31.48 -18.70 -12.86
CA GLN A 250 -32.55 -19.63 -12.48
C GLN A 250 -32.13 -20.69 -11.45
N CYS A 251 -30.87 -20.71 -11.04
CA CYS A 251 -30.30 -21.73 -10.15
C CYS A 251 -30.54 -21.44 -8.67
N GLU A 252 -30.72 -22.46 -7.83
CA GLU A 252 -31.05 -22.25 -6.41
C GLU A 252 -29.86 -21.70 -5.61
N ALA A 253 -28.64 -22.15 -5.91
CA ALA A 253 -27.43 -21.61 -5.30
C ALA A 253 -26.25 -21.51 -6.27
N LEU A 254 -25.43 -20.48 -6.08
CA LEU A 254 -24.18 -20.25 -6.80
C LEU A 254 -23.04 -20.05 -5.79
N HIS A 255 -21.97 -20.81 -5.94
CA HIS A 255 -20.77 -20.68 -5.12
C HIS A 255 -19.62 -20.14 -5.94
N PHE A 256 -18.84 -19.24 -5.35
CA PHE A 256 -17.66 -18.65 -5.96
C PHE A 256 -16.48 -18.64 -4.97
N VAL A 257 -15.27 -18.60 -5.53
CA VAL A 257 -14.03 -18.32 -4.79
C VAL A 257 -13.23 -17.24 -5.50
N LYS A 258 -12.47 -16.47 -4.75
CA LYS A 258 -11.50 -15.48 -5.20
C LYS A 258 -10.14 -15.80 -4.60
#